data_AF-A0A1Q7B2Z2-F1
#
_entry.id   AF-A0A1Q7B2Z2-F1
#
_cell.length_a   1.000
_cell.length_b   1.000
_cell.length_c   1.000
_cell.angle_alpha   90.00
_cell.angle_beta   90.00
_cell.angle_gamma   90.00
#
_symmetry.space_group_name_H-M   'P 1'
#
loop_
_entity.id
_entity.type
_entity.pdbx_description
1 polymer ?
#
loop_
_entity_poly.entity_id
_entity_poly.type
_entity_poly.pdbx_seq_one_letter_code
_entity_poly.pdbx_strand_id
1 'polypeptide(L)'
;MKMKGLPLNLNAYEASETLTNKHFREFKMSEFENIYLPDSMGPFTDLIPRGTKEFVVDDNRGAVSTSPYLEIDGTDFYLSVKGIGSTTNPFSHQLLGRAEICNLLKDSTLKDRIVNSKETAPRYITGELWLRGSPYGGQGLQHATTSMRVSETADLTSIHGFRVAPLVKILFLPETLENEIKKIFWYRRFRGRVVQEARLVPSNVRIYFHSGSTVGGNISSIFDLFGIDENDKALDFLKNFVKSGIAFLTLLTRSIKSNKDGTFSGLDFYDVWLDKDAVLAPDGTIYFVDLEGLEWITIGREKVLEKIDDQIYRSLYEFIYAYEQIERERAARFGDVTDRKEQFEHLLRQALKDDEVIQLSREGESLELVVGNILGDQSLIGKFPIIDW
;
A
#
# COMPACT_ATOMS: atom_id res chain seq x y z
N MET A 1 19.00 -2.25 3.98
CA MET A 1 18.82 -0.94 3.29
C MET A 1 18.52 0.16 4.30
N LYS A 2 18.98 1.41 4.09
CA LYS A 2 18.57 2.57 4.91
C LYS A 2 17.38 3.27 4.26
N MET A 3 16.24 3.31 4.94
CA MET A 3 15.02 3.98 4.45
C MET A 3 15.29 5.48 4.16
N LYS A 4 14.84 5.97 3.00
CA LYS A 4 14.91 7.39 2.63
C LYS A 4 13.63 8.10 3.05
N GLY A 5 13.73 9.27 3.68
CA GLY A 5 12.56 10.07 4.02
C GLY A 5 12.87 11.11 5.08
N LEU A 6 11.90 11.97 5.36
CA LEU A 6 12.00 12.93 6.46
C LEU A 6 11.95 12.16 7.80
N PRO A 7 12.92 12.34 8.70
CA PRO A 7 12.88 11.73 10.02
C PRO A 7 11.63 12.17 10.79
N LEU A 8 11.04 11.24 11.51
CA LEU A 8 9.84 11.46 12.32
C LEU A 8 9.96 10.69 13.63
N ASN A 9 9.96 11.42 14.74
CA ASN A 9 9.91 10.81 16.06
C ASN A 9 8.45 10.66 16.48
N LEU A 10 8.04 9.44 16.81
CA LEU A 10 6.71 9.14 17.32
C LEU A 10 6.79 8.62 18.74
N ASN A 11 5.91 9.12 19.59
CA ASN A 11 5.73 8.65 20.94
C ASN A 11 4.96 7.32 20.92
N ALA A 12 5.52 6.31 21.57
CA ALA A 12 4.92 5.00 21.69
C ALA A 12 4.06 4.93 22.95
N TYR A 13 2.82 4.47 22.81
CA TYR A 13 1.91 4.19 23.91
C TYR A 13 1.39 2.77 23.78
N GLU A 14 1.11 2.11 24.89
CA GLU A 14 0.45 0.81 24.85
C GLU A 14 -0.94 0.92 24.24
N ALA A 15 -1.26 0.06 23.29
CA ALA A 15 -2.63 -0.08 22.82
C ALA A 15 -3.46 -0.81 23.89
N SER A 16 -4.60 -0.24 24.26
CA SER A 16 -5.52 -0.87 25.22
C SER A 16 -6.25 -2.09 24.63
N GLU A 17 -6.39 -2.14 23.31
CA GLU A 17 -7.07 -3.18 22.57
C GLU A 17 -6.41 -3.35 21.20
N THR A 18 -6.23 -4.62 20.78
CA THR A 18 -5.67 -4.96 19.47
C THR A 18 -6.43 -6.10 18.81
N LEU A 19 -6.51 -6.09 17.47
CA LEU A 19 -6.89 -7.25 16.67
C LEU A 19 -5.67 -7.73 15.91
N THR A 20 -5.33 -9.01 16.06
CA THR A 20 -4.14 -9.60 15.45
C THR A 20 -4.53 -10.50 14.28
N ASN A 21 -3.88 -10.27 13.13
CA ASN A 21 -4.00 -11.11 11.95
C ASN A 21 -3.71 -12.58 12.31
N LYS A 22 -4.57 -13.49 11.87
CA LYS A 22 -4.46 -14.93 12.19
C LYS A 22 -3.09 -15.53 11.89
N HIS A 23 -2.42 -15.08 10.83
CA HIS A 23 -1.13 -15.59 10.38
C HIS A 23 0.04 -15.14 11.27
N PHE A 24 -0.16 -14.07 12.05
CA PHE A 24 0.89 -13.46 12.85
C PHE A 24 0.73 -13.67 14.36
N ARG A 25 -0.25 -14.48 14.79
CA ARG A 25 -0.57 -14.71 16.22
C ARG A 25 0.57 -15.32 17.02
N GLU A 26 1.39 -16.15 16.38
CA GLU A 26 2.51 -16.85 17.04
C GLU A 26 3.79 -16.01 17.10
N PHE A 27 3.85 -14.92 16.33
CA PHE A 27 5.02 -14.07 16.25
C PHE A 27 5.02 -13.05 17.39
N LYS A 28 6.09 -13.06 18.19
CA LYS A 28 6.26 -12.07 19.26
C LYS A 28 6.72 -10.74 18.69
N MET A 29 5.76 -9.85 18.43
CA MET A 29 6.04 -8.54 17.83
C MET A 29 5.75 -7.38 18.78
N SER A 30 6.58 -7.21 19.81
CA SER A 30 6.31 -6.24 20.89
C SER A 30 6.09 -4.80 20.43
N GLU A 31 6.77 -4.38 19.36
CA GLU A 31 6.60 -3.04 18.81
C GLU A 31 5.26 -2.84 18.11
N PHE A 32 4.62 -3.92 17.66
CA PHE A 32 3.31 -3.89 17.01
C PHE A 32 2.17 -3.81 18.03
N GLU A 33 2.45 -3.89 19.34
CA GLU A 33 1.46 -3.71 20.41
C GLU A 33 1.27 -2.25 20.82
N ASN A 34 2.03 -1.32 20.21
CA ASN A 34 2.00 0.09 20.56
C ASN A 34 1.25 0.91 19.50
N ILE A 35 0.49 1.90 19.94
CA ILE A 35 0.12 3.04 19.08
C ILE A 35 1.28 4.04 19.03
N TYR A 36 1.45 4.68 17.89
CA TYR A 36 2.52 5.66 17.66
C TYR A 36 1.89 7.01 17.29
N LEU A 37 2.04 8.01 18.15
CA LEU A 37 1.45 9.35 17.93
C LEU A 37 2.55 10.42 17.89
N PRO A 38 2.41 11.43 17.02
CA PRO A 38 3.34 12.55 17.01
C PRO A 38 3.12 13.45 18.25
N ASP A 39 4.14 14.25 18.61
CA ASP A 39 4.10 15.17 19.75
C ASP A 39 2.90 16.14 19.70
N SER A 40 2.47 16.53 18.51
CA SER A 40 1.28 17.36 18.25
C SER A 40 -0.03 16.76 18.78
N MET A 41 -0.09 15.44 19.00
CA MET A 41 -1.25 14.77 19.61
C MET A 41 -1.23 14.79 21.14
N GLY A 42 -0.12 15.18 21.77
CA GLY A 42 0.02 15.23 23.22
C GLY A 42 -1.11 16.00 23.94
N PRO A 43 -1.52 17.19 23.48
CA PRO A 43 -2.62 17.95 24.09
C PRO A 43 -4.00 17.25 24.08
N PHE A 44 -4.18 16.22 23.26
CA PHE A 44 -5.43 15.48 23.08
C PHE A 44 -5.52 14.25 23.98
N THR A 45 -4.48 13.96 24.76
CA THR A 45 -4.40 12.73 25.54
C THR A 45 -3.68 12.96 26.86
N ASP A 46 -4.13 12.29 27.91
CA ASP A 46 -3.45 12.26 29.21
C ASP A 46 -2.52 11.04 29.33
N LEU A 47 -2.33 10.29 28.24
CA LEU A 47 -1.45 9.12 28.21
C LEU A 47 0.01 9.54 28.38
N ILE A 48 0.76 8.74 29.13
CA ILE A 48 2.20 8.91 29.30
C ILE A 48 2.90 8.01 28.27
N PRO A 49 3.78 8.54 27.42
CA PRO A 49 4.50 7.73 26.45
C PRO A 49 5.47 6.78 27.15
N ARG A 50 5.55 5.54 26.68
CA ARG A 50 6.54 4.54 27.14
C ARG A 50 7.96 4.85 26.65
N GLY A 51 8.03 5.62 25.58
CA GLY A 51 9.26 6.06 24.95
C GLY A 51 8.97 6.71 23.60
N THR A 52 10.03 7.06 22.90
CA THR A 52 9.96 7.63 21.56
C THR A 52 10.72 6.70 20.62
N LYS A 53 10.19 6.54 19.40
CA LYS A 53 10.83 5.75 18.35
C LYS A 53 10.99 6.58 17.09
N GLU A 54 12.13 6.41 16.43
CA GLU A 54 12.42 7.02 15.14
C GLU A 54 11.77 6.24 14.00
N PHE A 55 11.09 6.96 13.13
CA PHE A 55 10.53 6.53 11.87
C PHE A 55 10.97 7.48 10.75
N VAL A 56 10.66 7.11 9.51
CA VAL A 56 10.62 8.03 8.37
C VAL A 56 9.17 8.24 7.93
N VAL A 57 8.86 9.44 7.45
CA VAL A 57 7.58 9.70 6.79
C VAL A 57 7.46 8.82 5.54
N ASP A 58 6.32 8.16 5.38
CA ASP A 58 6.00 7.33 4.20
C ASP A 58 4.97 8.03 3.31
N ASP A 59 3.79 8.32 3.87
CA ASP A 59 2.77 9.12 3.19
C ASP A 59 2.17 10.20 4.13
N ASN A 60 1.10 10.84 3.67
CA ASN A 60 0.44 11.90 4.43
C ASN A 60 -0.10 11.43 5.80
N ARG A 61 -0.37 10.13 6.01
CA ARG A 61 -0.89 9.58 7.28
C ARG A 61 -0.12 8.35 7.81
N GLY A 62 1.02 8.01 7.23
CA GLY A 62 1.82 6.82 7.54
C GLY A 62 3.31 7.10 7.78
N ALA A 63 3.96 6.18 8.48
CA ALA A 63 5.40 6.20 8.74
C ALA A 63 5.99 4.79 8.78
N VAL A 64 7.26 4.66 8.42
CA VAL A 64 7.98 3.39 8.34
C VAL A 64 9.21 3.43 9.24
N SER A 65 9.44 2.34 9.98
CA SER A 65 10.60 2.20 10.87
C SER A 65 11.91 2.17 10.10
N THR A 66 12.99 2.59 10.75
CA THR A 66 14.32 2.70 10.11
C THR A 66 15.11 1.40 10.05
N SER A 67 14.65 0.36 10.74
CA SER A 67 15.31 -0.95 10.84
C SER A 67 14.34 -2.07 10.48
N PRO A 68 14.81 -3.14 9.80
CA PRO A 68 13.97 -4.27 9.46
C PRO A 68 13.51 -5.00 10.73
N TYR A 69 12.34 -5.61 10.64
CA TYR A 69 11.68 -6.30 11.75
C TYR A 69 11.61 -7.81 11.52
N LEU A 70 11.34 -8.24 10.29
CA LEU A 70 11.19 -9.64 9.91
C LEU A 70 11.60 -9.83 8.46
N GLU A 71 12.19 -10.98 8.13
CA GLU A 71 12.42 -11.40 6.74
C GLU A 71 11.30 -12.37 6.32
N ILE A 72 10.69 -12.15 5.16
CA ILE A 72 9.70 -13.05 4.54
C ILE A 72 10.13 -13.31 3.10
N ASP A 73 10.22 -14.57 2.70
CA ASP A 73 10.66 -14.99 1.36
C ASP A 73 11.99 -14.36 0.92
N GLY A 74 12.96 -14.20 1.84
CA GLY A 74 14.25 -13.58 1.53
C GLY A 74 14.22 -12.05 1.41
N THR A 75 13.11 -11.40 1.74
CA THR A 75 12.95 -9.94 1.72
C THR A 75 12.81 -9.40 3.13
N ASP A 76 13.60 -8.38 3.47
CA ASP A 76 13.47 -7.62 4.71
C ASP A 76 12.15 -6.81 4.72
N PHE A 77 11.36 -6.95 5.78
CA PHE A 77 10.17 -6.14 6.04
C PHE A 77 10.34 -5.26 7.27
N TYR A 78 9.75 -4.08 7.19
CA TYR A 78 9.84 -3.01 8.18
C TYR A 78 8.45 -2.74 8.76
N LEU A 79 8.39 -2.34 10.03
CA LEU A 79 7.15 -1.85 10.64
C LEU A 79 6.70 -0.57 9.92
N SER A 80 5.49 -0.58 9.38
CA SER A 80 4.77 0.59 8.88
C SER A 80 3.54 0.83 9.74
N VAL A 81 3.32 2.09 10.14
CA VAL A 81 2.16 2.49 10.95
C VAL A 81 1.34 3.50 10.16
N LYS A 82 0.07 3.19 9.93
CA LYS A 82 -0.90 4.07 9.27
C LYS A 82 -1.88 4.64 10.28
N GLY A 83 -2.24 5.90 10.12
CA GLY A 83 -3.12 6.63 11.02
C GLY A 83 -2.38 7.45 12.08
N ILE A 84 -1.23 8.02 11.71
CA ILE A 84 -0.37 8.82 12.61
C ILE A 84 -0.64 10.34 12.52
N GLY A 85 -1.69 10.76 11.82
CA GLY A 85 -2.08 12.16 11.58
C GLY A 85 -1.60 12.70 10.23
N SER A 86 -2.21 13.79 9.75
CA SER A 86 -1.87 14.51 8.51
C SER A 86 -1.05 15.77 8.79
N THR A 87 -0.09 16.10 7.93
CA THR A 87 0.64 17.38 7.95
C THR A 87 -0.01 18.45 7.07
N THR A 88 -0.89 18.05 6.16
CA THR A 88 -1.52 18.94 5.18
C THR A 88 -3.00 19.13 5.47
N ASN A 89 -3.52 20.28 5.06
CA ASN A 89 -4.95 20.55 5.06
C ASN A 89 -5.62 19.85 3.86
N PRO A 90 -6.77 19.18 4.05
CA PRO A 90 -7.44 18.43 2.99
C PRO A 90 -8.00 19.29 1.85
N PHE A 91 -8.25 20.58 2.08
CA PHE A 91 -8.97 21.48 1.17
C PHE A 91 -8.13 22.64 0.63
N SER A 92 -6.97 22.92 1.22
CA SER A 92 -6.13 24.07 0.83
C SER A 92 -4.69 23.71 0.47
N HIS A 93 -4.27 22.46 0.65
CA HIS A 93 -2.88 22.01 0.53
C HIS A 93 -1.88 22.78 1.42
N GLN A 94 -2.36 23.62 2.34
CA GLN A 94 -1.54 24.33 3.31
C GLN A 94 -1.14 23.41 4.46
N LEU A 95 -0.17 23.84 5.26
CA LEU A 95 0.24 23.15 6.47
C LEU A 95 -0.91 23.12 7.48
N LEU A 96 -1.29 21.92 7.95
CA LEU A 96 -2.29 21.74 9.00
C LEU A 96 -1.69 22.04 10.38
N GLY A 97 -1.47 23.33 10.65
CA GLY A 97 -0.81 23.79 11.88
C GLY A 97 -1.77 24.05 13.05
N ARG A 98 -1.20 24.37 14.22
CA ARG A 98 -1.95 24.67 15.46
C ARG A 98 -3.07 25.69 15.26
N ALA A 99 -2.80 26.78 14.55
CA ALA A 99 -3.76 27.85 14.34
C ALA A 99 -5.03 27.33 13.64
N GLU A 100 -4.85 26.47 12.64
CA GLU A 100 -5.96 25.87 11.91
C GLU A 100 -6.75 24.88 12.77
N ILE A 101 -6.06 24.01 13.51
CA ILE A 101 -6.71 23.09 14.46
C ILE A 101 -7.51 23.86 15.51
N CYS A 102 -6.93 24.92 16.09
CA CYS A 102 -7.62 25.77 17.06
C CYS A 102 -8.81 26.52 16.47
N ASN A 103 -8.79 26.86 15.18
CA ASN A 103 -9.93 27.51 14.51
C ASN A 103 -11.13 26.57 14.37
N LEU A 104 -10.90 25.26 14.19
CA LEU A 104 -11.95 24.24 14.07
C LEU A 104 -12.56 23.87 15.43
N LEU A 105 -11.81 24.04 16.51
CA LEU A 105 -12.26 23.71 17.86
C LEU A 105 -13.23 24.76 18.41
N LYS A 106 -14.20 24.30 19.20
CA LYS A 106 -15.06 25.15 20.05
C LYS A 106 -14.69 25.07 21.53
N ASP A 107 -13.93 24.05 21.91
CA ASP A 107 -13.49 23.78 23.28
C ASP A 107 -12.30 24.68 23.64
N SER A 108 -12.53 25.70 24.48
CA SER A 108 -11.49 26.65 24.89
C SER A 108 -10.37 26.00 25.69
N THR A 109 -10.69 25.05 26.56
CA THR A 109 -9.70 24.36 27.38
C THR A 109 -8.75 23.53 26.53
N LEU A 110 -9.26 22.81 25.53
CA LEU A 110 -8.41 22.08 24.59
C LEU A 110 -7.56 23.03 23.73
N LYS A 111 -8.10 24.18 23.29
CA LYS A 111 -7.31 25.20 22.58
C LYS A 111 -6.13 25.68 23.42
N ASP A 112 -6.36 25.97 24.70
CA ASP A 112 -5.31 26.43 25.61
C ASP A 112 -4.22 25.37 25.76
N ARG A 113 -4.58 24.08 25.88
CA ARG A 113 -3.59 22.99 25.90
C ARG A 113 -2.75 22.93 24.62
N ILE A 114 -3.37 23.09 23.44
CA ILE A 114 -2.67 23.05 22.15
C ILE A 114 -1.72 24.24 21.99
N VAL A 115 -2.19 25.46 22.29
CA VAL A 115 -1.40 26.69 22.18
C VAL A 115 -0.16 26.64 23.08
N ASN A 116 -0.32 26.12 24.30
CA ASN A 116 0.76 26.01 25.28
C ASN A 116 1.68 24.79 25.07
N SER A 117 1.39 23.93 24.10
CA SER A 117 2.18 22.73 23.84
C SER A 117 3.52 23.06 23.17
N LYS A 118 4.55 22.28 23.51
CA LYS A 118 5.88 22.32 22.87
C LYS A 118 5.92 21.34 21.69
N GLU A 119 5.04 21.52 20.70
CA GLU A 119 5.09 20.73 19.46
C GLU A 119 6.27 21.18 18.59
N THR A 120 6.95 20.19 17.99
CA THR A 120 8.10 20.37 17.09
C THR A 120 7.72 20.34 15.61
N ALA A 121 6.70 19.56 15.23
CA ALA A 121 6.18 19.47 13.86
C ALA A 121 4.69 19.09 13.82
N PRO A 122 3.88 19.69 12.90
CA PRO A 122 2.45 19.48 12.84
C PRO A 122 2.07 18.19 12.13
N ARG A 123 1.42 17.30 12.88
CA ARG A 123 0.74 16.14 12.33
C ARG A 123 -0.49 15.79 13.18
N TYR A 124 -1.68 15.94 12.62
CA TYR A 124 -2.93 15.86 13.38
C TYR A 124 -3.87 14.79 12.86
N ILE A 125 -4.46 14.04 13.78
CA ILE A 125 -5.64 13.22 13.51
C ILE A 125 -6.87 14.07 13.82
N THR A 126 -7.80 14.15 12.88
CA THR A 126 -9.03 14.92 13.06
C THR A 126 -10.26 14.03 12.99
N GLY A 127 -11.37 14.52 13.52
CA GLY A 127 -12.69 13.94 13.38
C GLY A 127 -13.37 14.20 12.04
N GLU A 128 -12.72 14.83 11.07
CA GLU A 128 -13.32 15.01 9.74
C GLU A 128 -13.45 13.65 9.06
N LEU A 129 -14.66 13.32 8.61
CA LEU A 129 -14.91 12.16 7.76
C LEU A 129 -14.28 12.42 6.39
N TRP A 130 -13.22 11.68 6.12
CA TRP A 130 -12.49 11.67 4.88
C TRP A 130 -12.76 10.39 4.09
N LEU A 131 -12.98 10.55 2.79
CA LEU A 131 -13.44 9.47 1.91
C LEU A 131 -14.69 8.77 2.51
N ARG A 132 -14.99 7.54 2.06
CA ARG A 132 -16.20 6.82 2.46
C ARG A 132 -16.18 6.24 3.88
N GLY A 133 -15.12 6.42 4.68
CA GLY A 133 -15.08 5.73 5.98
C GLY A 133 -13.86 5.93 6.87
N SER A 134 -13.04 6.96 6.69
CA SER A 134 -11.87 7.18 7.56
C SER A 134 -11.86 8.59 8.17
N PRO A 135 -11.33 8.77 9.39
CA PRO A 135 -11.01 10.11 9.91
C PRO A 135 -9.81 10.69 9.16
N TYR A 136 -9.82 11.99 8.84
CA TYR A 136 -8.70 12.62 8.16
C TYR A 136 -7.42 12.58 9.03
N GLY A 137 -6.33 12.06 8.46
CA GLY A 137 -5.08 11.77 9.17
C GLY A 137 -5.08 10.48 9.99
N GLY A 138 -6.23 9.82 10.18
CA GLY A 138 -6.35 8.55 10.92
C GLY A 138 -6.80 7.40 10.04
N GLN A 139 -7.22 6.30 10.69
CA GLN A 139 -7.87 5.16 10.03
C GLN A 139 -9.15 4.77 10.78
N GLY A 140 -10.19 4.44 10.02
CA GLY A 140 -11.45 3.94 10.57
C GLY A 140 -11.44 2.42 10.73
N LEU A 141 -12.03 1.90 11.82
CA LEU A 141 -12.07 0.46 12.10
C LEU A 141 -12.64 -0.38 10.95
N GLN A 142 -13.67 0.12 10.25
CA GLN A 142 -14.28 -0.60 9.13
C GLN A 142 -13.27 -0.86 8.01
N HIS A 143 -12.53 0.17 7.58
CA HIS A 143 -11.49 0.06 6.55
C HIS A 143 -10.33 -0.82 7.04
N ALA A 144 -9.89 -0.65 8.28
CA ALA A 144 -8.86 -1.50 8.85
C ALA A 144 -9.26 -2.98 8.91
N THR A 145 -10.55 -3.26 9.16
CA THR A 145 -11.10 -4.61 9.12
C THR A 145 -11.14 -5.18 7.70
N THR A 146 -11.45 -4.35 6.69
CA THR A 146 -11.32 -4.75 5.28
C THR A 146 -9.88 -5.11 4.96
N SER A 147 -8.92 -4.24 5.29
CA SER A 147 -7.48 -4.49 5.14
C SER A 147 -7.05 -5.81 5.79
N MET A 148 -7.55 -6.09 7.00
CA MET A 148 -7.26 -7.33 7.72
C MET A 148 -7.76 -8.55 6.97
N ARG A 149 -9.02 -8.55 6.51
CA ARG A 149 -9.61 -9.68 5.79
C ARG A 149 -8.88 -9.99 4.48
N VAL A 150 -8.48 -8.94 3.76
CA VAL A 150 -7.69 -9.09 2.54
C VAL A 150 -6.31 -9.65 2.87
N SER A 151 -5.62 -9.10 3.88
CA SER A 151 -4.32 -9.61 4.33
C SER A 151 -4.39 -11.06 4.82
N GLU A 152 -5.47 -11.48 5.45
CA GLU A 152 -5.69 -12.87 5.90
C GLU A 152 -6.06 -13.83 4.76
N THR A 153 -6.39 -13.32 3.58
CA THR A 153 -6.60 -14.12 2.37
C THR A 153 -5.26 -14.53 1.75
N ALA A 154 -4.22 -13.71 1.91
CA ALA A 154 -2.88 -14.02 1.46
C ALA A 154 -2.25 -15.15 2.30
N ASP A 155 -1.42 -15.98 1.66
CA ASP A 155 -0.43 -16.79 2.35
C ASP A 155 0.76 -15.90 2.69
N LEU A 156 0.77 -15.39 3.92
CA LEU A 156 1.61 -14.30 4.46
C LEU A 156 1.58 -13.01 3.63
N THR A 157 2.11 -13.04 2.41
CA THR A 157 2.22 -11.90 1.51
C THR A 157 1.63 -12.17 0.12
N SER A 158 1.25 -13.40 -0.23
CA SER A 158 0.88 -13.75 -1.61
C SER A 158 -0.57 -14.21 -1.73
N ILE A 159 -1.30 -13.65 -2.70
CA ILE A 159 -2.56 -14.20 -3.22
C ILE A 159 -2.27 -14.66 -4.64
N HIS A 160 -1.81 -15.91 -4.80
CA HIS A 160 -1.51 -16.50 -6.11
C HIS A 160 -0.61 -15.59 -6.98
N GLY A 161 0.47 -15.07 -6.40
CA GLY A 161 1.45 -14.19 -7.06
C GLY A 161 1.17 -12.69 -6.88
N PHE A 162 -0.06 -12.28 -6.56
CA PHE A 162 -0.35 -10.90 -6.16
C PHE A 162 0.20 -10.65 -4.76
N ARG A 163 1.14 -9.71 -4.63
CA ARG A 163 1.83 -9.46 -3.36
C ARG A 163 1.17 -8.32 -2.58
N VAL A 164 0.90 -8.56 -1.30
CA VAL A 164 0.37 -7.58 -0.35
C VAL A 164 1.37 -7.31 0.76
N ALA A 165 1.43 -6.06 1.21
CA ALA A 165 2.07 -5.70 2.46
C ALA A 165 1.14 -6.08 3.63
N PRO A 166 1.48 -7.11 4.42
CA PRO A 166 0.51 -7.69 5.32
C PRO A 166 0.17 -6.73 6.47
N LEU A 167 -1.11 -6.66 6.79
CA LEU A 167 -1.58 -6.03 8.02
C LEU A 167 -1.40 -7.02 9.16
N VAL A 168 -0.56 -6.67 10.13
CA VAL A 168 -0.24 -7.54 11.26
C VAL A 168 -1.24 -7.31 12.40
N LYS A 169 -1.48 -6.04 12.75
CA LYS A 169 -2.39 -5.66 13.83
C LYS A 169 -3.21 -4.41 13.51
N ILE A 170 -4.43 -4.38 14.06
CA ILE A 170 -5.23 -3.16 14.23
C ILE A 170 -5.11 -2.76 15.70
N LEU A 171 -4.77 -1.49 15.92
CA LEU A 171 -4.49 -0.92 17.24
C LEU A 171 -5.54 0.14 17.54
N PHE A 172 -6.31 -0.02 18.61
CA PHE A 172 -7.35 0.94 18.95
C PHE A 172 -6.75 2.17 19.62
N LEU A 173 -7.16 3.35 19.16
CA LEU A 173 -6.89 4.56 19.94
C LEU A 173 -7.77 4.54 21.20
N PRO A 174 -7.26 5.01 22.36
CA PRO A 174 -8.07 5.14 23.56
C PRO A 174 -9.26 6.07 23.36
N GLU A 175 -10.39 5.73 23.96
CA GLU A 175 -11.64 6.49 23.78
C GLU A 175 -11.52 7.95 24.21
N THR A 176 -10.70 8.24 25.22
CA THR A 176 -10.41 9.61 25.67
C THR A 176 -9.79 10.44 24.55
N LEU A 177 -8.77 9.90 23.87
CA LEU A 177 -8.16 10.53 22.71
C LEU A 177 -9.16 10.64 21.54
N GLU A 178 -9.91 9.57 21.26
CA GLU A 178 -10.92 9.59 20.18
C GLU A 178 -11.96 10.69 20.38
N ASN A 179 -12.43 10.89 21.61
CA ASN A 179 -13.42 11.90 21.96
C ASN A 179 -12.90 13.32 21.73
N GLU A 180 -11.62 13.57 22.03
CA GLU A 180 -10.98 14.87 21.79
C GLU A 180 -10.78 15.13 20.28
N ILE A 181 -10.23 14.19 19.53
CA ILE A 181 -9.98 14.38 18.07
C ILE A 181 -11.29 14.54 17.29
N LYS A 182 -12.36 13.85 17.70
CA LYS A 182 -13.70 13.93 17.06
C LYS A 182 -14.34 15.32 17.19
N LYS A 183 -13.80 16.21 18.04
CA LYS A 183 -14.22 17.62 18.12
C LYS A 183 -13.70 18.47 16.95
N ILE A 184 -12.66 18.01 16.23
CA ILE A 184 -12.04 18.73 15.11
C ILE A 184 -12.62 18.23 13.79
N PHE A 185 -13.39 19.06 13.08
CA PHE A 185 -13.93 18.74 11.76
C PHE A 185 -14.37 20.04 11.07
N TRP A 186 -14.33 20.07 9.74
CA TRP A 186 -14.79 21.18 8.91
C TRP A 186 -16.27 21.03 8.55
N TYR A 187 -16.66 19.85 8.06
CA TYR A 187 -17.98 19.63 7.47
C TYR A 187 -18.69 18.44 8.09
N ARG A 188 -18.05 17.27 8.06
CA ARG A 188 -18.70 16.01 8.47
C ARG A 188 -17.88 15.31 9.52
N ARG A 189 -18.50 15.00 10.65
CA ARG A 189 -17.83 14.28 11.73
C ARG A 189 -17.84 12.77 11.49
N PHE A 190 -16.66 12.14 11.53
CA PHE A 190 -16.48 10.70 11.62
C PHE A 190 -17.06 10.16 12.94
N ARG A 191 -17.87 9.10 12.86
CA ARG A 191 -18.60 8.54 14.01
C ARG A 191 -18.09 7.17 14.48
N GLY A 192 -17.30 6.49 13.66
CA GLY A 192 -16.77 5.15 13.99
C GLY A 192 -15.62 5.19 15.00
N ARG A 193 -15.04 4.01 15.26
CA ARG A 193 -13.80 3.88 16.05
C ARG A 193 -12.59 4.28 15.21
N VAL A 194 -11.67 5.02 15.81
CA VAL A 194 -10.38 5.39 15.21
C VAL A 194 -9.32 4.39 15.64
N VAL A 195 -8.56 3.89 14.69
CA VAL A 195 -7.51 2.89 14.89
C VAL A 195 -6.23 3.28 14.17
N GLN A 196 -5.14 2.60 14.49
CA GLN A 196 -3.95 2.51 13.64
C GLN A 196 -3.84 1.11 13.06
N GLU A 197 -3.22 1.04 11.90
CA GLU A 197 -2.81 -0.23 11.29
C GLU A 197 -1.30 -0.37 11.43
N ALA A 198 -0.85 -1.48 11.99
CA ALA A 198 0.55 -1.87 12.01
C ALA A 198 0.80 -2.96 10.95
N ARG A 199 1.59 -2.61 9.95
CA ARG A 199 1.82 -3.37 8.73
C ARG A 199 3.30 -3.71 8.59
N LEU A 200 3.60 -4.69 7.74
CA LEU A 200 4.94 -4.98 7.27
C LEU A 200 5.08 -4.50 5.83
N VAL A 201 6.07 -3.67 5.54
CA VAL A 201 6.39 -3.20 4.18
C VAL A 201 7.85 -3.49 3.82
N PRO A 202 8.18 -3.83 2.56
CA PRO A 202 9.56 -4.13 2.17
C PRO A 202 10.40 -2.86 1.91
N SER A 203 9.74 -1.74 1.63
CA SER A 203 10.33 -0.42 1.44
C SER A 203 9.27 0.68 1.61
N ASN A 204 9.66 1.94 1.44
CA ASN A 204 8.75 3.08 1.24
C ASN A 204 8.88 3.73 -0.15
N VAL A 205 9.44 3.00 -1.12
CA VAL A 205 9.57 3.46 -2.52
C VAL A 205 8.27 3.17 -3.26
N ARG A 206 7.63 4.21 -3.80
CA ARG A 206 6.39 4.09 -4.58
C ARG A 206 6.69 4.19 -6.08
N ILE A 207 5.70 3.98 -6.93
CA ILE A 207 5.92 4.03 -8.37
C ILE A 207 5.91 5.48 -8.87
N TYR A 208 4.90 6.31 -8.55
CA TYR A 208 4.88 7.71 -9.03
C TYR A 208 4.60 8.77 -7.98
N PHE A 209 3.62 8.58 -7.10
CA PHE A 209 3.14 9.65 -6.21
C PHE A 209 3.32 9.33 -4.73
N HIS A 210 3.12 10.35 -3.90
CA HIS A 210 2.95 10.28 -2.44
C HIS A 210 4.15 9.79 -1.60
N SER A 211 5.28 9.40 -2.22
CA SER A 211 6.56 9.16 -1.53
C SER A 211 7.64 10.15 -2.00
N GLY A 212 8.62 10.42 -1.15
CA GLY A 212 9.81 11.19 -1.51
C GLY A 212 10.79 10.43 -2.41
N SER A 213 10.55 9.16 -2.70
CA SER A 213 11.32 8.33 -3.63
C SER A 213 10.38 7.53 -4.51
N THR A 214 10.38 7.83 -5.83
CA THR A 214 9.44 7.24 -6.78
C THR A 214 10.13 6.88 -8.10
N VAL A 215 9.71 5.77 -8.72
CA VAL A 215 10.26 5.32 -10.01
C VAL A 215 10.18 6.41 -11.07
N GLY A 216 9.03 7.06 -11.24
CA GLY A 216 8.91 8.13 -12.25
C GLY A 216 9.60 9.44 -11.87
N GLY A 217 10.00 9.64 -10.62
CA GLY A 217 10.66 10.86 -10.16
C GLY A 217 12.19 10.77 -10.11
N ASN A 218 12.74 9.64 -9.63
CA ASN A 218 14.17 9.51 -9.35
C ASN A 218 14.70 8.05 -9.43
N ILE A 219 14.41 7.34 -10.52
CA ILE A 219 14.81 5.93 -10.72
C ILE A 219 16.29 5.64 -10.48
N SER A 220 17.22 6.50 -10.93
CA SER A 220 18.66 6.36 -10.63
C SER A 220 18.94 6.28 -9.13
N SER A 221 18.31 7.16 -8.34
CA SER A 221 18.46 7.15 -6.87
C SER A 221 17.82 5.93 -6.20
N ILE A 222 16.88 5.27 -6.87
CA ILE A 222 16.27 4.01 -6.42
C ILE A 222 17.21 2.84 -6.71
N PHE A 223 17.82 2.79 -7.90
CA PHE A 223 18.85 1.79 -8.20
C PHE A 223 19.99 1.84 -7.18
N ASP A 224 20.47 3.05 -6.87
CA ASP A 224 21.52 3.22 -5.84
C ASP A 224 21.04 2.80 -4.44
N LEU A 225 19.77 3.08 -4.10
CA LEU A 225 19.18 2.72 -2.80
C LEU A 225 19.05 1.19 -2.65
N PHE A 226 18.64 0.51 -3.71
CA PHE A 226 18.43 -0.93 -3.74
C PHE A 226 19.71 -1.71 -4.06
N GLY A 227 20.82 -1.04 -4.37
CA GLY A 227 22.09 -1.68 -4.69
C GLY A 227 22.06 -2.41 -6.03
N ILE A 228 21.36 -1.86 -7.01
CA ILE A 228 21.30 -2.35 -8.40
C ILE A 228 22.50 -1.75 -9.15
N ASP A 229 23.64 -2.42 -9.03
CA ASP A 229 24.95 -2.01 -9.54
C ASP A 229 25.43 -2.81 -10.76
N GLU A 230 24.67 -3.83 -11.16
CA GLU A 230 24.99 -4.73 -12.27
C GLU A 230 23.75 -5.01 -13.14
N ASN A 231 23.95 -5.28 -14.43
CA ASN A 231 22.87 -5.50 -15.38
C ASN A 231 22.00 -6.71 -15.02
N ASP A 232 22.60 -7.80 -14.57
CA ASP A 232 21.88 -9.04 -14.21
C ASP A 232 20.91 -8.78 -13.05
N LYS A 233 21.33 -8.02 -12.03
CA LYS A 233 20.46 -7.59 -10.93
C LYS A 233 19.32 -6.70 -11.42
N ALA A 234 19.59 -5.81 -12.37
CA ALA A 234 18.55 -4.96 -12.95
C ALA A 234 17.53 -5.75 -13.79
N LEU A 235 17.98 -6.80 -14.50
CA LEU A 235 17.10 -7.71 -15.23
C LEU A 235 16.25 -8.56 -14.27
N ASP A 236 16.83 -9.08 -13.19
CA ASP A 236 16.08 -9.79 -12.15
C ASP A 236 15.04 -8.86 -11.48
N PHE A 237 15.42 -7.61 -11.22
CA PHE A 237 14.52 -6.58 -10.72
C PHE A 237 13.33 -6.37 -11.66
N LEU A 238 13.60 -6.18 -12.96
CA LEU A 238 12.57 -6.02 -13.99
C LEU A 238 11.68 -7.27 -14.11
N LYS A 239 12.25 -8.46 -13.98
CA LYS A 239 11.51 -9.72 -14.05
C LYS A 239 10.51 -9.84 -12.90
N ASN A 240 10.93 -9.52 -11.68
CA ASN A 240 10.05 -9.51 -10.51
C ASN A 240 9.00 -8.39 -10.59
N PHE A 241 9.38 -7.22 -11.09
CA PHE A 241 8.46 -6.12 -11.38
C PHE A 241 7.37 -6.54 -12.35
N VAL A 242 7.74 -7.16 -13.48
CA VAL A 242 6.78 -7.65 -14.48
C VAL A 242 5.91 -8.77 -13.91
N LYS A 243 6.50 -9.74 -13.22
CA LYS A 243 5.76 -10.87 -12.63
C LYS A 243 4.68 -10.38 -11.66
N SER A 244 5.07 -9.54 -10.70
CA SER A 244 4.15 -9.01 -9.69
C SER A 244 3.16 -7.99 -10.27
N GLY A 245 3.55 -7.21 -11.28
CA GLY A 245 2.67 -6.28 -11.99
C GLY A 245 1.60 -6.98 -12.82
N ILE A 246 1.95 -8.03 -13.57
CA ILE A 246 0.96 -8.87 -14.26
C ILE A 246 0.02 -9.54 -13.24
N ALA A 247 0.55 -9.95 -12.09
CA ALA A 247 -0.29 -10.50 -11.03
C ALA A 247 -1.28 -9.49 -10.44
N PHE A 248 -0.86 -8.23 -10.30
CA PHE A 248 -1.73 -7.11 -9.96
C PHE A 248 -2.83 -6.93 -11.01
N LEU A 249 -2.50 -6.85 -12.30
CA LEU A 249 -3.47 -6.61 -13.37
C LEU A 249 -4.53 -7.73 -13.50
N THR A 250 -4.30 -8.88 -12.88
CA THR A 250 -5.13 -10.09 -12.96
C THR A 250 -5.59 -10.59 -11.59
N LEU A 251 -5.67 -9.70 -10.60
CA LEU A 251 -6.09 -10.02 -9.22
C LEU A 251 -7.44 -10.76 -9.13
N LEU A 252 -8.41 -10.40 -9.98
CA LEU A 252 -9.73 -11.02 -9.97
C LEU A 252 -9.62 -12.52 -10.17
N THR A 253 -8.92 -12.97 -11.21
CA THR A 253 -8.80 -14.40 -11.55
C THR A 253 -7.91 -15.17 -10.58
N ARG A 254 -7.00 -14.47 -9.90
CA ARG A 254 -6.15 -14.99 -8.82
C ARG A 254 -6.89 -15.19 -7.50
N SER A 255 -8.02 -14.54 -7.32
CA SER A 255 -8.82 -14.59 -6.08
C SER A 255 -10.23 -15.15 -6.28
N ILE A 256 -10.58 -15.51 -7.52
CA ILE A 256 -11.94 -15.88 -7.91
C ILE A 256 -12.41 -17.16 -7.21
N LYS A 257 -13.67 -17.15 -6.78
CA LYS A 257 -14.36 -18.27 -6.13
C LYS A 257 -15.72 -18.45 -6.80
N SER A 258 -16.13 -19.70 -6.99
CA SER A 258 -17.48 -20.01 -7.44
C SER A 258 -18.46 -20.06 -6.26
N ASN A 259 -19.60 -19.39 -6.39
CA ASN A 259 -20.67 -19.40 -5.39
C ASN A 259 -21.67 -20.55 -5.59
N LYS A 260 -21.46 -21.42 -6.61
CA LYS A 260 -22.32 -22.57 -6.98
C LYS A 260 -23.75 -22.22 -7.41
N ASP A 261 -24.08 -20.94 -7.56
CA ASP A 261 -25.37 -20.43 -8.04
C ASP A 261 -25.26 -19.78 -9.45
N GLY A 262 -24.13 -19.97 -10.12
CA GLY A 262 -23.83 -19.34 -11.40
C GLY A 262 -23.12 -17.99 -11.28
N THR A 263 -22.88 -17.49 -10.07
CA THR A 263 -22.08 -16.30 -9.80
C THR A 263 -20.68 -16.64 -9.30
N PHE A 264 -19.79 -15.66 -9.43
CA PHE A 264 -18.40 -15.71 -8.99
C PHE A 264 -18.08 -14.51 -8.12
N SER A 265 -17.26 -14.73 -7.09
CA SER A 265 -16.73 -13.67 -6.25
C SER A 265 -15.22 -13.60 -6.33
N GLY A 266 -14.66 -12.40 -6.40
CA GLY A 266 -13.21 -12.17 -6.46
C GLY A 266 -12.88 -10.77 -5.98
N LEU A 267 -11.59 -10.51 -5.77
CA LEU A 267 -11.09 -9.19 -5.40
C LEU A 267 -11.00 -8.27 -6.63
N ASP A 268 -11.42 -7.03 -6.45
CA ASP A 268 -11.31 -5.96 -7.44
C ASP A 268 -10.75 -4.67 -6.83
N PHE A 269 -10.22 -3.81 -7.70
CA PHE A 269 -9.74 -2.47 -7.36
C PHE A 269 -10.89 -1.48 -7.49
N TYR A 270 -11.23 -0.76 -6.41
CA TYR A 270 -12.27 0.27 -6.48
C TYR A 270 -11.67 1.69 -6.55
N ASP A 271 -11.03 2.14 -5.47
CA ASP A 271 -10.45 3.49 -5.32
C ASP A 271 -8.92 3.41 -5.09
N VAL A 272 -8.25 2.49 -5.79
CA VAL A 272 -6.80 2.28 -5.64
C VAL A 272 -6.06 2.25 -6.95
N TRP A 273 -4.86 2.80 -6.94
CA TRP A 273 -4.00 2.90 -8.11
C TRP A 273 -2.62 2.31 -7.83
N LEU A 274 -2.04 1.67 -8.86
CA LEU A 274 -0.74 1.01 -8.74
C LEU A 274 0.35 2.04 -8.38
N ASP A 275 0.17 3.26 -8.86
CA ASP A 275 1.14 4.34 -8.75
C ASP A 275 1.39 4.87 -7.33
N LYS A 276 0.36 4.84 -6.51
CA LYS A 276 0.30 5.41 -5.17
C LYS A 276 0.16 4.31 -4.13
N ASP A 277 -0.65 3.30 -4.37
CA ASP A 277 -1.10 2.39 -3.32
C ASP A 277 -0.26 1.10 -3.24
N ALA A 278 0.87 1.07 -3.95
CA ALA A 278 1.86 0.02 -3.91
C ALA A 278 3.26 0.57 -3.60
N VAL A 279 4.10 -0.29 -3.04
CA VAL A 279 5.54 -0.05 -2.81
C VAL A 279 6.38 -1.11 -3.52
N LEU A 280 7.61 -0.76 -3.89
CA LEU A 280 8.55 -1.66 -4.53
C LEU A 280 9.53 -2.24 -3.53
N ALA A 281 9.63 -3.55 -3.46
CA ALA A 281 10.72 -4.21 -2.75
C ALA A 281 12.07 -3.99 -3.47
N PRO A 282 13.21 -4.13 -2.76
CA PRO A 282 14.53 -3.99 -3.38
C PRO A 282 14.81 -4.93 -4.54
N ASP A 283 14.10 -6.06 -4.62
CA ASP A 283 14.18 -7.06 -5.68
C ASP A 283 13.26 -6.76 -6.88
N GLY A 284 12.53 -5.64 -6.86
CA GLY A 284 11.60 -5.22 -7.91
C GLY A 284 10.16 -5.70 -7.74
N THR A 285 9.89 -6.54 -6.74
CA THR A 285 8.54 -7.03 -6.49
C THR A 285 7.61 -5.89 -6.02
N ILE A 286 6.44 -5.76 -6.65
CA ILE A 286 5.39 -4.79 -6.29
C ILE A 286 4.56 -5.36 -5.13
N TYR A 287 4.52 -4.65 -4.00
CA TYR A 287 3.68 -4.99 -2.84
C TYR A 287 2.57 -3.96 -2.66
N PHE A 288 1.34 -4.43 -2.66
CA PHE A 288 0.17 -3.57 -2.48
C PHE A 288 -0.03 -3.21 -1.00
N VAL A 289 -0.13 -1.91 -0.69
CA VAL A 289 -0.20 -1.40 0.70
C VAL A 289 -1.59 -0.91 1.08
N ASP A 290 -2.38 -0.30 0.19
CA ASP A 290 -3.69 0.27 0.55
C ASP A 290 -4.84 -0.76 0.50
N LEU A 291 -4.72 -1.80 1.32
CA LEU A 291 -5.60 -2.99 1.28
C LEU A 291 -7.10 -2.68 1.51
N GLU A 292 -7.45 -1.55 2.13
CA GLU A 292 -8.86 -1.19 2.32
C GLU A 292 -9.60 -0.85 1.03
N GLY A 293 -8.87 -0.54 -0.06
CA GLY A 293 -9.46 -0.25 -1.36
C GLY A 293 -9.62 -1.48 -2.26
N LEU A 294 -9.30 -2.68 -1.74
CA LEU A 294 -9.62 -3.96 -2.35
C LEU A 294 -10.97 -4.45 -1.85
N GLU A 295 -11.89 -4.74 -2.76
CA GLU A 295 -13.24 -5.18 -2.43
C GLU A 295 -13.57 -6.53 -3.03
N TRP A 296 -14.30 -7.35 -2.27
CA TRP A 296 -14.93 -8.55 -2.82
C TRP A 296 -16.16 -8.14 -3.63
N ILE A 297 -16.13 -8.37 -4.93
CA ILE A 297 -17.28 -8.21 -5.81
C ILE A 297 -17.91 -9.57 -6.09
N THR A 298 -19.20 -9.57 -6.45
CA THR A 298 -19.89 -10.76 -6.96
C THR A 298 -20.50 -10.43 -8.31
N ILE A 299 -20.18 -11.24 -9.32
CA ILE A 299 -20.58 -11.04 -10.72
C ILE A 299 -21.13 -12.34 -11.32
N GLY A 300 -22.04 -12.20 -12.28
CA GLY A 300 -22.52 -13.33 -13.09
C GLY A 300 -21.43 -13.84 -14.03
N ARG A 301 -21.50 -15.13 -14.41
CA ARG A 301 -20.53 -15.78 -15.31
C ARG A 301 -20.26 -14.95 -16.56
N GLU A 302 -21.31 -14.41 -17.17
CA GLU A 302 -21.27 -13.67 -18.42
C GLU A 302 -20.45 -12.37 -18.34
N LYS A 303 -20.24 -11.83 -17.14
CA LYS A 303 -19.46 -10.59 -16.92
C LYS A 303 -18.02 -10.83 -16.48
N VAL A 304 -17.62 -12.08 -16.25
CA VAL A 304 -16.28 -12.38 -15.71
C VAL A 304 -15.20 -11.91 -16.68
N LEU A 305 -15.32 -12.22 -17.97
CA LEU A 305 -14.32 -11.84 -18.98
C LEU A 305 -14.23 -10.32 -19.16
N GLU A 306 -15.37 -9.63 -19.27
CA GLU A 306 -15.45 -8.17 -19.29
C GLU A 306 -14.73 -7.57 -18.07
N LYS A 307 -14.93 -8.18 -16.90
CA LYS A 307 -14.33 -7.69 -15.67
C LYS A 307 -12.81 -7.90 -15.59
N ILE A 308 -12.31 -8.97 -16.20
CA ILE A 308 -10.87 -9.23 -16.34
C ILE A 308 -10.23 -8.13 -17.20
N ASP A 309 -10.81 -7.85 -18.37
CA ASP A 309 -10.30 -6.81 -19.27
C ASP A 309 -10.33 -5.43 -18.61
N ASP A 310 -11.45 -5.08 -17.96
CA ASP A 310 -11.59 -3.84 -17.18
C ASP A 310 -10.47 -3.69 -16.14
N GLN A 311 -10.15 -4.76 -15.43
CA GLN A 311 -9.12 -4.73 -14.39
C GLN A 311 -7.73 -4.51 -14.97
N ILE A 312 -7.41 -5.16 -16.10
CA ILE A 312 -6.15 -4.95 -16.81
C ILE A 312 -6.05 -3.49 -17.28
N TYR A 313 -7.06 -2.98 -17.98
CA TYR A 313 -7.01 -1.63 -18.54
C TYR A 313 -6.87 -0.52 -17.49
N ARG A 314 -7.41 -0.69 -16.28
CA ARG A 314 -7.34 0.32 -15.21
C ARG A 314 -5.92 0.72 -14.80
N SER A 315 -4.96 -0.20 -14.87
CA SER A 315 -3.58 0.07 -14.40
C SER A 315 -2.50 -0.35 -15.39
N LEU A 316 -2.86 -0.85 -16.57
CA LEU A 316 -1.90 -1.23 -17.60
C LEU A 316 -0.98 -0.06 -17.98
N TYR A 317 -1.54 1.15 -18.14
CA TYR A 317 -0.73 2.32 -18.48
C TYR A 317 0.32 2.65 -17.42
N GLU A 318 -0.07 2.65 -16.14
CA GLU A 318 0.84 2.92 -15.01
C GLU A 318 1.96 1.87 -14.95
N PHE A 319 1.60 0.60 -15.14
CA PHE A 319 2.52 -0.52 -15.18
C PHE A 319 3.53 -0.42 -16.33
N ILE A 320 3.05 -0.22 -17.57
CA ILE A 320 3.92 -0.11 -18.75
C ILE A 320 4.81 1.14 -18.67
N TYR A 321 4.27 2.26 -18.20
CA TYR A 321 5.08 3.46 -18.01
C TYR A 321 6.19 3.25 -16.98
N ALA A 322 5.97 2.40 -15.97
CA ALA A 322 6.93 2.18 -14.88
C ALA A 322 8.04 1.24 -15.33
N TYR A 323 7.63 0.18 -16.01
CA TYR A 323 8.55 -0.69 -16.75
C TYR A 323 9.46 0.14 -17.66
N GLU A 324 8.91 1.06 -18.46
CA GLU A 324 9.69 1.93 -19.34
C GLU A 324 10.71 2.81 -18.60
N GLN A 325 10.36 3.34 -17.42
CA GLN A 325 11.33 4.13 -16.64
C GLN A 325 12.46 3.25 -16.08
N ILE A 326 12.14 2.06 -15.58
CA ILE A 326 13.12 1.12 -15.03
C ILE A 326 14.06 0.63 -16.14
N GLU A 327 13.50 0.26 -17.30
CA GLU A 327 14.28 -0.22 -18.45
C GLU A 327 15.17 0.87 -19.04
N ARG A 328 14.68 2.12 -19.13
CA ARG A 328 15.52 3.25 -19.57
C ARG A 328 16.69 3.49 -18.64
N GLU A 329 16.50 3.39 -17.32
CA GLU A 329 17.59 3.52 -16.36
C GLU A 329 18.60 2.39 -16.52
N ARG A 330 18.12 1.14 -16.66
CA ARG A 330 18.99 -0.02 -16.91
C ARG A 330 19.83 0.18 -18.16
N ALA A 331 19.20 0.54 -19.29
CA ALA A 331 19.87 0.76 -20.56
C ALA A 331 20.89 1.91 -20.47
N ALA A 332 20.55 3.01 -19.79
CA ALA A 332 21.45 4.14 -19.57
C ALA A 332 22.68 3.77 -18.72
N ARG A 333 22.52 2.91 -17.71
CA ARG A 333 23.61 2.48 -16.82
C ARG A 333 24.51 1.41 -17.41
N PHE A 334 23.93 0.39 -18.01
CA PHE A 334 24.63 -0.86 -18.30
C PHE A 334 24.83 -1.13 -19.79
N GLY A 335 24.23 -0.32 -20.66
CA GLY A 335 24.39 -0.43 -22.10
C GLY A 335 23.78 -1.70 -22.66
N ASP A 336 22.53 -1.62 -23.08
CA ASP A 336 21.90 -2.59 -23.98
C ASP A 336 20.63 -1.93 -24.55
N VAL A 337 20.52 -1.83 -25.87
CA VAL A 337 19.33 -1.27 -26.53
C VAL A 337 18.89 -2.23 -27.61
N THR A 338 18.18 -3.27 -27.18
CA THR A 338 17.33 -4.10 -28.03
C THR A 338 16.04 -3.34 -28.38
N ASP A 339 15.34 -3.82 -29.41
CA ASP A 339 14.00 -3.29 -29.69
C ASP A 339 13.10 -3.45 -28.45
N ARG A 340 12.33 -2.39 -28.14
CA ARG A 340 11.52 -2.32 -26.92
C ARG A 340 10.55 -3.49 -26.80
N LYS A 341 9.90 -3.85 -27.90
CA LYS A 341 8.89 -4.91 -27.93
C LYS A 341 9.57 -6.29 -27.82
N GLU A 342 10.74 -6.47 -28.45
CA GLU A 342 11.51 -7.74 -28.36
C GLU A 342 11.98 -7.98 -26.92
N GLN A 343 12.54 -6.92 -26.30
CA GLN A 343 13.01 -6.96 -24.92
C GLN A 343 11.87 -7.26 -23.95
N PHE A 344 10.72 -6.59 -24.11
CA PHE A 344 9.57 -6.81 -23.25
C PHE A 344 8.96 -8.21 -23.43
N GLU A 345 8.87 -8.71 -24.67
CA GLU A 345 8.46 -10.10 -24.94
C GLU A 345 9.39 -11.11 -24.24
N HIS A 346 10.71 -10.93 -24.35
CA HIS A 346 11.68 -11.80 -23.69
C HIS A 346 11.48 -11.79 -22.16
N LEU A 347 11.34 -10.61 -21.58
CA LEU A 347 11.13 -10.45 -20.15
C LEU A 347 9.82 -11.08 -19.68
N LEU A 348 8.71 -10.86 -20.41
CA LEU A 348 7.42 -11.48 -20.11
C LEU A 348 7.52 -13.00 -20.08
N ARG A 349 8.20 -13.60 -21.08
CA ARG A 349 8.40 -15.06 -21.14
C ARG A 349 9.17 -15.59 -19.94
N GLN A 350 10.18 -14.86 -19.47
CA GLN A 350 10.95 -15.26 -18.29
C GLN A 350 10.17 -15.04 -16.98
N ALA A 351 9.46 -13.92 -16.86
CA ALA A 351 8.71 -13.55 -15.66
C ALA A 351 7.50 -14.47 -15.42
N LEU A 352 6.84 -14.91 -16.50
CA LEU A 352 5.58 -15.65 -16.44
C LEU A 352 5.74 -17.16 -16.70
N LYS A 353 6.97 -17.66 -16.87
CA LYS A 353 7.24 -19.08 -17.18
C LYS A 353 6.53 -20.05 -16.24
N ASP A 354 6.50 -19.72 -14.96
CA ASP A 354 5.94 -20.56 -13.89
C ASP A 354 4.71 -19.90 -13.23
N ASP A 355 4.03 -18.97 -13.93
CA ASP A 355 2.78 -18.38 -13.43
C ASP A 355 1.62 -19.40 -13.55
N GLU A 356 0.83 -19.55 -12.50
CA GLU A 356 -0.25 -20.54 -12.43
C GLU A 356 -1.54 -20.10 -13.14
N VAL A 357 -1.68 -18.80 -13.42
CA VAL A 357 -2.88 -18.18 -14.02
C VAL A 357 -2.63 -17.71 -15.44
N ILE A 358 -1.41 -17.24 -15.74
CA ILE A 358 -1.09 -16.55 -17.00
C ILE A 358 -0.21 -17.41 -17.89
N GLN A 359 -0.61 -17.55 -19.16
CA GLN A 359 0.23 -18.08 -20.21
C GLN A 359 0.42 -17.04 -21.31
N LEU A 360 1.41 -17.26 -22.18
CA LEU A 360 1.67 -16.41 -23.34
C LEU A 360 1.37 -17.17 -24.63
N SER A 361 0.54 -16.58 -25.49
CA SER A 361 0.33 -17.05 -26.86
C SER A 361 0.76 -15.99 -27.87
N ARG A 362 1.17 -16.43 -29.06
CA ARG A 362 1.41 -15.54 -30.19
C ARG A 362 0.33 -15.80 -31.23
N GLU A 363 -0.39 -14.76 -31.63
CA GLU A 363 -1.42 -14.81 -32.65
C GLU A 363 -1.08 -13.79 -33.74
N GLY A 364 -0.49 -14.28 -34.84
CA GLY A 364 0.03 -13.42 -35.91
C GLY A 364 1.11 -12.45 -35.40
N GLU A 365 0.81 -11.16 -35.53
CA GLU A 365 1.66 -10.03 -35.10
C GLU A 365 1.35 -9.55 -33.68
N SER A 366 0.54 -10.28 -32.90
CA SER A 366 0.25 -9.97 -31.50
C SER A 366 0.81 -11.02 -30.54
N LEU A 367 1.36 -10.56 -29.42
CA LEU A 367 1.61 -11.37 -28.23
C LEU A 367 0.46 -11.14 -27.26
N GLU A 368 -0.18 -12.23 -26.82
CA GLU A 368 -1.34 -12.21 -25.96
C GLU A 368 -1.04 -12.83 -24.59
N LEU A 369 -1.61 -12.25 -23.54
CA LEU A 369 -1.80 -12.89 -22.25
C LEU A 369 -3.03 -13.80 -22.35
N VAL A 370 -2.83 -15.10 -22.19
CA VAL A 370 -3.94 -16.04 -21.96
C VAL A 370 -4.20 -16.05 -20.46
N VAL A 371 -5.27 -15.37 -20.05
CA VAL A 371 -5.64 -15.16 -18.65
C VAL A 371 -6.57 -16.29 -18.20
N GLY A 372 -6.00 -17.25 -17.47
CA GLY A 372 -6.73 -18.33 -16.82
C GLY A 372 -7.35 -17.92 -15.49
N ASN A 373 -7.56 -18.90 -14.60
CA ASN A 373 -8.09 -18.68 -13.25
C ASN A 373 -7.70 -19.82 -12.31
N ILE A 374 -7.66 -19.52 -11.01
CA ILE A 374 -7.27 -20.49 -9.98
C ILE A 374 -8.26 -21.64 -9.77
N LEU A 375 -9.44 -21.59 -10.40
CA LEU A 375 -10.41 -22.68 -10.38
C LEU A 375 -10.17 -23.70 -11.50
N GLY A 376 -9.33 -23.38 -12.49
CA GLY A 376 -9.12 -24.19 -13.70
C GLY A 376 -10.32 -24.23 -14.66
N ASP A 377 -11.31 -23.34 -14.49
CA ASP A 377 -12.52 -23.29 -15.33
C ASP A 377 -12.17 -22.72 -16.71
N GLN A 378 -12.15 -23.58 -17.73
CA GLN A 378 -11.84 -23.21 -19.11
C GLN A 378 -12.82 -22.19 -19.71
N SER A 379 -14.05 -22.11 -19.18
CA SER A 379 -15.06 -21.15 -19.65
C SER A 379 -14.78 -19.71 -19.22
N LEU A 380 -13.82 -19.49 -18.31
CA LEU A 380 -13.42 -18.19 -17.80
C LEU A 380 -12.02 -17.77 -18.28
N ILE A 381 -11.52 -18.39 -19.35
CA ILE A 381 -10.24 -18.01 -19.95
C ILE A 381 -10.45 -16.85 -20.91
N GLY A 382 -9.73 -15.75 -20.68
CA GLY A 382 -9.67 -14.60 -21.56
C GLY A 382 -8.34 -14.52 -22.31
N LYS A 383 -8.32 -13.77 -23.42
CA LYS A 383 -7.10 -13.39 -24.13
C LYS A 383 -7.00 -11.88 -24.15
N PHE A 384 -5.83 -11.35 -23.83
CA PHE A 384 -5.57 -9.92 -23.83
C PHE A 384 -4.30 -9.61 -24.64
N PRO A 385 -4.36 -8.83 -25.73
CA PRO A 385 -3.18 -8.43 -26.50
C PRO A 385 -2.31 -7.47 -25.67
N ILE A 386 -1.07 -7.86 -25.38
CA ILE A 386 -0.13 -7.08 -24.57
C ILE A 386 0.96 -6.40 -25.39
N ILE A 387 1.29 -6.95 -26.55
CA ILE A 387 2.18 -6.35 -27.54
C ILE A 387 1.58 -6.60 -28.93
N ASP A 388 1.47 -5.54 -29.73
CA ASP A 388 1.21 -5.64 -31.17
C ASP A 388 2.42 -5.14 -31.93
N TRP A 389 2.81 -5.81 -33.02
CA TRP A 389 4.03 -5.52 -33.79
C TRP A 389 3.85 -4.47 -34.87
#